data_AF-A0A8E5N8A3-F1
#
_entry.id   AF-A0A8E5N8A3-F1
#
_cell.length_a   1.000
_cell.length_b   1.000
_cell.length_c   1.000
_cell.angle_alpha   90.00
_cell.angle_beta   90.00
_cell.angle_gamma   90.00
#
_symmetry.space_group_name_H-M   'P 1'
#
loop_
_entity.id
_entity.type
_entity.pdbx_description
1 polymer ?
#
loop_
_entity_poly.entity_id
_entity_poly.type
_entity_poly.pdbx_seq_one_letter_code
_entity_poly.pdbx_strand_id
1 'polypeptide(L)'
;RWDLSKFIRVSKNIGSSMKSVGEVMAIGRKFEEAFQKALRMVDESTNGFDPNIKAVNDDELKTPTDKRMFVLAAALKAGYSVEKLYDMTKIDRWFLSKMKNIIDITLELEKLNCVITEALLKKAKNHGFSDKQIAKFIKGSELAVRKQRRECNIIPFVKQIDTVAGGWPASTNYLYLTYNATTHDVEFNEQMIMVIGSGVYRIGSSVEFDWCAVGCLRELRNLGKKTIMVNYNPETVSTDYDESDRLYFEEISFETVMDI
;
A
#
# COMPACT_ATOMS: atom_id res chain seq x y z
N ARG A 1 0.23 10.30 -7.34
CA ARG A 1 -1.23 10.46 -7.58
C ARG A 1 -1.45 11.39 -8.77
N TRP A 2 -2.41 11.06 -9.64
CA TRP A 2 -2.82 11.89 -10.78
C TRP A 2 -4.34 12.04 -10.83
N ASP A 3 -4.83 13.24 -11.15
CA ASP A 3 -6.25 13.56 -11.34
C ASP A 3 -6.55 13.96 -12.80
N LEU A 4 -5.81 13.39 -13.76
CA LEU A 4 -5.87 13.78 -15.18
C LEU A 4 -7.24 13.55 -15.82
N SER A 5 -8.08 12.67 -15.26
CA SER A 5 -9.45 12.45 -15.73
C SER A 5 -10.34 13.69 -15.61
N LYS A 6 -10.02 14.63 -14.70
CA LYS A 6 -10.73 15.91 -14.56
C LYS A 6 -10.43 16.89 -15.70
N PHE A 7 -9.38 16.64 -16.49
CA PHE A 7 -8.90 17.54 -17.53
C PHE A 7 -8.94 16.88 -18.91
N ILE A 8 -10.08 17.00 -19.59
CA ILE A 8 -10.36 16.33 -20.88
C ILE A 8 -9.29 16.62 -21.95
N ARG A 9 -8.75 17.85 -21.98
CA ARG A 9 -7.79 18.29 -23.00
C ARG A 9 -6.33 18.04 -22.64
N VAL A 10 -6.05 17.45 -21.47
CA VAL A 10 -4.69 17.23 -21.00
C VAL A 10 -4.23 15.83 -21.38
N SER A 11 -3.05 15.74 -21.99
CA SER A 11 -2.41 14.46 -22.30
C SER A 11 -2.09 13.68 -21.02
N LYS A 12 -2.40 12.38 -21.05
CA LYS A 12 -2.10 11.41 -19.99
C LYS A 12 -0.65 10.96 -19.96
N ASN A 13 0.14 11.33 -20.98
CA ASN A 13 1.56 11.01 -21.02
C ASN A 13 2.30 11.76 -19.92
N ILE A 14 3.21 11.06 -19.24
CA ILE A 14 4.12 11.65 -18.26
C ILE A 14 5.49 11.86 -18.90
N GLY A 15 6.20 12.88 -18.43
CA GLY A 15 7.51 13.27 -18.96
C GLY A 15 8.27 14.08 -17.92
N SER A 16 9.17 14.94 -18.36
CA SER A 16 10.00 15.76 -17.47
C SER A 16 9.22 16.82 -16.67
N SER A 17 8.07 17.26 -17.18
CA SER A 17 7.21 18.23 -16.47
C SER A 17 6.20 17.50 -15.59
N MET A 18 6.21 17.82 -14.30
CA MET A 18 5.38 17.18 -13.28
C MET A 18 3.89 17.51 -13.51
N LYS A 19 3.05 16.47 -13.43
CA LYS A 19 1.58 16.56 -13.49
C LYS A 19 0.88 15.88 -12.31
N SER A 20 1.65 15.31 -11.38
CA SER A 20 1.11 14.70 -10.17
C SER A 20 0.52 15.77 -9.26
N VAL A 21 -0.50 15.40 -8.50
CA VAL A 21 -1.21 16.27 -7.55
C VAL A 21 -0.99 15.87 -6.09
N GLY A 22 -0.15 14.86 -5.87
CA GLY A 22 0.19 14.32 -4.56
C GLY A 22 0.93 13.00 -4.70
N GLU A 23 1.39 12.47 -3.57
CA GLU A 23 2.16 11.24 -3.48
C GLU A 23 1.79 10.41 -2.24
N VAL A 24 2.29 9.19 -2.21
CA VAL A 24 2.09 8.26 -1.09
C VAL A 24 3.41 7.58 -0.80
N MET A 25 3.59 7.17 0.44
CA MET A 25 4.69 6.32 0.84
C MET A 25 4.14 5.05 1.49
N ALA A 26 4.84 3.94 1.28
CA ALA A 26 4.48 2.68 1.92
C ALA A 26 5.74 1.97 2.39
N ILE A 27 5.63 1.29 3.53
CA ILE A 27 6.73 0.59 4.15
C ILE A 27 6.39 -0.90 4.21
N GLY A 28 7.38 -1.71 3.85
CA GLY A 28 7.33 -3.16 3.87
C GLY A 28 8.75 -3.72 3.90
N ARG A 29 8.91 -4.96 4.37
CA ARG A 29 10.24 -5.60 4.46
C ARG A 29 10.63 -6.33 3.17
N LYS A 30 9.76 -6.24 2.16
CA LYS A 30 9.99 -6.67 0.78
C LYS A 30 9.50 -5.60 -0.18
N PHE A 31 10.13 -5.54 -1.35
CA PHE A 31 9.68 -4.64 -2.41
C PHE A 31 8.23 -4.90 -2.78
N GLU A 32 7.85 -6.17 -2.97
CA GLU A 32 6.50 -6.56 -3.37
C GLU A 32 5.46 -6.09 -2.34
N GLU A 33 5.79 -6.22 -1.06
CA GLU A 33 4.94 -5.77 0.04
C GLU A 33 4.72 -4.26 0.03
N ALA A 34 5.82 -3.48 0.00
CA ALA A 34 5.77 -2.02 -0.03
C ALA A 34 5.08 -1.52 -1.31
N PHE A 35 5.40 -2.11 -2.47
CA PHE A 35 4.87 -1.71 -3.77
C PHE A 35 3.35 -1.91 -3.86
N GLN A 36 2.82 -3.03 -3.39
CA GLN A 36 1.38 -3.27 -3.42
C GLN A 36 0.61 -2.36 -2.45
N LYS A 37 1.16 -2.10 -1.25
CA LYS A 37 0.61 -1.12 -0.32
C LYS A 37 0.54 0.27 -0.95
N ALA A 38 1.64 0.74 -1.52
CA ALA A 38 1.70 2.04 -2.19
C ALA A 38 0.64 2.14 -3.30
N LEU A 39 0.48 1.11 -4.13
CA LEU A 39 -0.53 1.12 -5.20
C LEU A 39 -1.96 1.27 -4.68
N ARG A 40 -2.29 0.65 -3.53
CA ARG A 40 -3.61 0.81 -2.90
C ARG A 40 -3.81 2.20 -2.30
N MET A 41 -2.75 2.76 -1.73
CA MET A 41 -2.76 4.12 -1.17
C MET A 41 -2.97 5.21 -2.24
N VAL A 42 -2.56 4.99 -3.50
CA VAL A 42 -2.70 6.00 -4.58
C VAL A 42 -4.16 6.22 -5.00
N ASP A 43 -5.00 5.19 -4.97
CA ASP A 43 -6.38 5.25 -5.45
C ASP A 43 -7.23 4.15 -4.84
N GLU A 44 -8.36 4.51 -4.23
CA GLU A 44 -9.31 3.60 -3.57
C GLU A 44 -9.89 2.51 -4.51
N SER A 45 -9.90 2.76 -5.81
CA SER A 45 -10.34 1.78 -6.82
C SER A 45 -9.28 0.71 -7.12
N THR A 46 -8.05 0.93 -6.70
CA THR A 46 -6.90 0.05 -6.96
C THR A 46 -6.67 -0.87 -5.76
N ASN A 47 -6.76 -2.19 -5.97
CA ASN A 47 -6.52 -3.17 -4.89
C ASN A 47 -5.08 -3.70 -4.85
N GLY A 48 -4.17 -3.13 -5.65
CA GLY A 48 -2.76 -3.56 -5.76
C GLY A 48 -2.31 -3.62 -7.21
N PHE A 49 -1.26 -4.41 -7.48
CA PHE A 49 -0.71 -4.60 -8.82
C PHE A 49 -1.57 -5.59 -9.62
N ASP A 50 -2.69 -5.13 -10.14
CA ASP A 50 -3.72 -5.95 -10.78
C ASP A 50 -3.58 -5.97 -12.33
N PRO A 51 -3.33 -7.14 -12.94
CA PRO A 51 -3.16 -7.26 -14.39
C PRO A 51 -4.47 -7.19 -15.19
N ASN A 52 -5.63 -7.17 -14.54
CA ASN A 52 -6.94 -7.20 -15.20
C ASN A 52 -7.57 -5.80 -15.35
N ILE A 53 -6.89 -4.73 -14.91
CA ILE A 53 -7.38 -3.34 -14.99
C ILE A 53 -7.19 -2.74 -16.39
N LYS A 54 -6.10 -3.12 -17.08
CA LYS A 54 -5.76 -2.64 -18.43
C LYS A 54 -5.46 -3.81 -19.35
N ALA A 55 -5.67 -3.61 -20.64
CA ALA A 55 -5.17 -4.51 -21.66
C ALA A 55 -3.68 -4.24 -21.92
N VAL A 56 -2.99 -5.21 -22.50
CA VAL A 56 -1.62 -5.02 -22.99
C VAL A 56 -1.61 -3.94 -24.07
N ASN A 57 -0.68 -2.99 -23.94
CA ASN A 57 -0.48 -1.92 -24.90
C ASN A 57 1.00 -1.56 -24.96
N ASP A 58 1.65 -1.93 -26.06
CA ASP A 58 3.08 -1.73 -26.27
C ASP A 58 3.46 -0.24 -26.34
N ASP A 59 2.56 0.63 -26.79
CA ASP A 59 2.80 2.07 -26.89
C ASP A 59 2.79 2.72 -25.51
N GLU A 60 1.90 2.32 -24.60
CA GLU A 60 1.91 2.79 -23.20
C GLU A 60 3.08 2.23 -22.38
N LEU A 61 3.62 1.06 -22.78
CA LEU A 61 4.85 0.54 -22.20
C LEU A 61 6.06 1.39 -22.62
N LYS A 62 6.15 1.82 -23.88
CA LYS A 62 7.23 2.68 -24.37
C LYS A 62 7.09 4.14 -23.95
N THR A 63 5.88 4.67 -24.05
CA THR A 63 5.53 6.05 -23.73
C THR A 63 4.77 6.08 -22.40
N PRO A 64 5.41 6.49 -21.30
CA PRO A 64 4.83 6.31 -19.98
C PRO A 64 3.56 7.16 -19.78
N THR A 65 2.57 6.56 -19.11
CA THR A 65 1.29 7.17 -18.71
C THR A 65 1.08 7.01 -17.20
N ASP A 66 0.08 7.69 -16.65
CA ASP A 66 -0.38 7.53 -15.25
C ASP A 66 -0.88 6.12 -14.91
N LYS A 67 -1.17 5.29 -15.94
CA LYS A 67 -1.65 3.91 -15.80
C LYS A 67 -0.67 2.86 -16.31
N ARG A 68 0.56 3.24 -16.67
CA ARG A 68 1.61 2.34 -17.21
C ARG A 68 1.83 1.10 -16.35
N MET A 69 1.75 1.23 -15.02
CA MET A 69 1.94 0.10 -14.10
C MET A 69 0.93 -1.03 -14.34
N PHE A 70 -0.34 -0.71 -14.65
CA PHE A 70 -1.35 -1.73 -14.92
C PHE A 70 -1.20 -2.36 -16.30
N VAL A 71 -0.69 -1.60 -17.29
CA VAL A 71 -0.32 -2.15 -18.60
C VAL A 71 0.87 -3.10 -18.45
N LEU A 72 1.84 -2.76 -17.59
CA LEU A 72 2.98 -3.62 -17.27
C LEU A 72 2.54 -4.91 -16.57
N ALA A 73 1.60 -4.83 -15.62
CA ALA A 73 0.98 -6.00 -14.99
C ALA A 73 0.32 -6.92 -16.03
N ALA A 74 -0.46 -6.34 -16.95
CA ALA A 74 -1.10 -7.09 -18.03
C ALA A 74 -0.09 -7.75 -18.97
N ALA A 75 1.00 -7.07 -19.30
CA ALA A 75 2.05 -7.59 -20.18
C ALA A 75 2.82 -8.76 -19.53
N LEU A 76 3.13 -8.66 -18.24
CA LEU A 76 3.70 -9.77 -17.47
C LEU A 76 2.75 -10.97 -17.45
N LYS A 77 1.45 -10.75 -17.22
CA LYS A 77 0.43 -11.81 -17.27
C LYS A 77 0.30 -12.45 -18.66
N ALA A 78 0.46 -11.66 -19.72
CA ALA A 78 0.47 -12.13 -21.10
C ALA A 78 1.77 -12.85 -21.51
N GLY A 79 2.72 -13.04 -20.58
CA GLY A 79 3.93 -13.82 -20.81
C GLY A 79 5.11 -13.04 -21.40
N TYR A 80 5.11 -11.70 -21.31
CA TYR A 80 6.25 -10.91 -21.77
C TYR A 80 7.46 -11.17 -20.88
N SER A 81 8.64 -11.36 -21.49
CA SER A 81 9.88 -11.56 -20.74
C SER A 81 10.33 -10.27 -20.05
N VAL A 82 11.08 -10.42 -18.96
CA VAL A 82 11.71 -9.30 -18.24
C VAL A 82 12.61 -8.49 -19.19
N GLU A 83 13.35 -9.15 -20.07
CA GLU A 83 14.20 -8.49 -21.08
C GLU A 83 13.39 -7.64 -22.05
N LYS A 84 12.29 -8.18 -22.60
CA LYS A 84 11.40 -7.43 -23.49
C LYS A 84 10.84 -6.19 -22.79
N LEU A 85 10.39 -6.34 -21.53
CA LEU A 85 9.85 -5.23 -20.75
C LEU A 85 10.93 -4.20 -20.38
N TYR A 86 12.16 -4.62 -20.10
CA TYR A 86 13.27 -3.71 -19.89
C TYR A 86 13.52 -2.88 -21.16
N ASP A 87 13.56 -3.52 -22.33
CA ASP A 87 13.84 -2.82 -23.59
C ASP A 87 12.78 -1.78 -23.92
N MET A 88 11.51 -2.09 -23.65
CA MET A 88 10.39 -1.18 -23.86
C MET A 88 10.32 -0.08 -22.81
N THR A 89 10.58 -0.40 -21.54
CA THR A 89 10.26 0.51 -20.43
C THR A 89 11.44 1.26 -19.83
N LYS A 90 12.64 0.69 -19.95
CA LYS A 90 13.87 1.05 -19.23
C LYS A 90 13.77 0.98 -17.70
N ILE A 91 12.71 0.35 -17.16
CA ILE A 91 12.63 0.01 -15.74
C ILE A 91 13.62 -1.13 -15.49
N ASP A 92 14.45 -1.00 -14.46
CA ASP A 92 15.47 -2.00 -14.16
C ASP A 92 14.90 -3.41 -14.00
N ARG A 93 15.68 -4.40 -14.47
CA ARG A 93 15.31 -5.82 -14.47
C ARG A 93 14.98 -6.34 -13.08
N TRP A 94 15.63 -5.80 -12.04
CA TRP A 94 15.36 -6.18 -10.67
C TRP A 94 13.90 -5.88 -10.30
N PHE A 95 13.42 -4.65 -10.56
CA PHE A 95 12.04 -4.27 -10.27
C PHE A 95 11.05 -5.09 -11.10
N LEU A 96 11.33 -5.28 -12.39
CA LEU A 96 10.48 -6.09 -13.27
C LEU A 96 10.39 -7.54 -12.80
N SER A 97 11.50 -8.12 -12.32
CA SER A 97 11.51 -9.47 -11.74
C SER A 97 10.68 -9.54 -10.46
N LYS A 98 10.73 -8.52 -9.61
CA LYS A 98 9.89 -8.45 -8.40
C LYS A 98 8.40 -8.29 -8.73
N MET A 99 8.07 -7.48 -9.73
CA MET A 99 6.69 -7.36 -10.23
C MET A 99 6.20 -8.67 -10.84
N LYS A 100 7.08 -9.42 -11.52
CA LYS A 100 6.75 -10.77 -12.01
C LYS A 100 6.40 -11.72 -10.86
N ASN A 101 7.10 -11.69 -9.72
CA ASN A 101 6.74 -12.50 -8.55
C ASN A 101 5.29 -12.28 -8.10
N ILE A 102 4.82 -11.03 -8.13
CA ILE A 102 3.43 -10.68 -7.80
C ILE A 102 2.49 -11.35 -8.82
N ILE A 103 2.77 -11.21 -10.11
CA ILE A 103 1.94 -11.80 -11.17
C ILE A 103 1.92 -13.34 -11.11
N ASP A 104 3.04 -13.99 -10.77
CA ASP A 104 3.10 -15.44 -10.60
C ASP A 104 2.16 -15.90 -9.47
N ILE A 105 2.10 -15.16 -8.35
CA ILE A 105 1.13 -15.41 -7.27
C ILE A 105 -0.30 -15.14 -7.74
N THR A 106 -0.55 -14.06 -8.48
CA THR A 106 -1.86 -13.77 -9.06
C THR A 106 -2.36 -14.93 -9.93
N LEU A 107 -1.50 -15.50 -10.77
CA LEU A 107 -1.82 -16.66 -11.61
C LEU A 107 -2.10 -17.93 -10.80
N GLU A 108 -1.42 -18.12 -9.66
CA GLU A 108 -1.73 -19.20 -8.71
C GLU A 108 -3.12 -19.00 -8.09
N LEU A 109 -3.45 -17.76 -7.69
CA LEU A 109 -4.75 -17.43 -7.08
C LEU A 109 -5.92 -17.56 -8.06
N GLU A 110 -5.76 -17.11 -9.31
CA GLU A 110 -6.82 -17.16 -10.34
C GLU A 110 -7.21 -18.59 -10.76
N LYS A 111 -6.35 -19.59 -10.48
CA LYS A 111 -6.67 -21.02 -10.70
C LYS A 111 -7.61 -21.59 -9.64
N LEU A 112 -7.77 -20.89 -8.51
CA LEU A 112 -8.58 -21.36 -7.39
C LEU A 112 -10.04 -20.93 -7.53
N ASN A 113 -10.91 -21.63 -6.80
CA ASN A 113 -12.32 -21.29 -6.70
C ASN A 113 -12.74 -21.27 -5.23
N CYS A 114 -12.75 -20.08 -4.64
CA CYS A 114 -13.08 -19.75 -3.24
C CYS A 114 -12.15 -20.34 -2.15
N VAL A 115 -11.46 -21.45 -2.42
CA VAL A 115 -10.61 -22.14 -1.44
C VAL A 115 -9.14 -21.78 -1.67
N ILE A 116 -8.49 -21.24 -0.64
CA ILE A 116 -7.05 -20.95 -0.63
C ILE A 116 -6.36 -21.75 0.47
N THR A 117 -5.21 -22.34 0.17
CA THR A 117 -4.39 -23.03 1.18
C THR A 117 -3.71 -22.02 2.11
N GLU A 118 -3.49 -22.37 3.37
CA GLU A 118 -2.77 -21.53 4.33
C GLU A 118 -1.39 -21.07 3.82
N ALA A 119 -0.63 -21.99 3.19
CA ALA A 119 0.70 -21.68 2.65
C ALA A 119 0.65 -20.59 1.56
N LEU A 120 -0.30 -20.68 0.63
CA LEU A 120 -0.49 -19.66 -0.40
C LEU A 120 -1.04 -18.36 0.17
N LEU A 121 -1.95 -18.42 1.14
CA LEU A 121 -2.47 -17.23 1.82
C LEU A 121 -1.32 -16.47 2.50
N LYS A 122 -0.49 -17.16 3.28
CA LYS A 122 0.70 -16.58 3.92
C LYS A 122 1.69 -16.03 2.90
N LYS A 123 1.95 -16.76 1.81
CA LYS A 123 2.81 -16.31 0.70
C LYS A 123 2.27 -15.01 0.08
N ALA A 124 0.97 -14.92 -0.18
CA ALA A 124 0.33 -13.74 -0.75
C ALA A 124 0.43 -12.54 0.22
N LYS A 125 0.10 -12.73 1.51
CA LYS A 125 0.24 -11.66 2.53
C LYS A 125 1.67 -11.14 2.64
N ASN A 126 2.66 -12.04 2.64
CA ASN A 126 4.09 -11.68 2.65
C ASN A 126 4.54 -10.87 1.42
N HIS A 127 3.81 -10.93 0.31
CA HIS A 127 4.07 -10.12 -0.89
C HIS A 127 3.13 -8.92 -0.99
N GLY A 128 2.40 -8.58 0.09
CA GLY A 128 1.57 -7.38 0.18
C GLY A 128 0.19 -7.48 -0.45
N PHE A 129 -0.32 -8.67 -0.74
CA PHE A 129 -1.70 -8.81 -1.24
C PHE A 129 -2.71 -8.44 -0.15
N SER A 130 -3.69 -7.59 -0.47
CA SER A 130 -4.82 -7.33 0.43
C SER A 130 -5.84 -8.48 0.41
N ASP A 131 -6.62 -8.60 1.47
CA ASP A 131 -7.70 -9.58 1.60
C ASP A 131 -8.72 -9.37 0.46
N LYS A 132 -9.00 -8.10 0.11
CA LYS A 132 -9.85 -7.72 -1.03
C LYS A 132 -9.28 -8.16 -2.38
N GLN A 133 -7.97 -8.04 -2.58
CA GLN A 133 -7.30 -8.47 -3.81
C GLN A 133 -7.30 -10.00 -3.95
N ILE A 134 -7.01 -10.73 -2.87
CA ILE A 134 -7.06 -12.19 -2.83
C ILE A 134 -8.49 -12.66 -3.12
N ALA A 135 -9.48 -12.09 -2.43
CA ALA A 135 -10.89 -12.40 -2.62
C ALA A 135 -11.33 -12.23 -4.08
N LYS A 136 -10.90 -11.14 -4.73
CA LYS A 136 -11.18 -10.89 -6.15
C LYS A 136 -10.64 -12.02 -7.05
N PHE A 137 -9.40 -12.45 -6.86
CA PHE A 137 -8.79 -13.48 -7.71
C PHE A 137 -9.35 -14.88 -7.49
N ILE A 138 -9.68 -15.24 -6.25
CA ILE A 138 -10.29 -16.55 -5.93
C ILE A 138 -11.82 -16.55 -6.08
N LYS A 139 -12.43 -15.43 -6.51
CA LYS A 139 -13.90 -15.24 -6.63
C LYS A 139 -14.65 -15.44 -5.30
N GLY A 140 -14.01 -15.08 -4.19
CA GLY A 140 -14.57 -15.14 -2.84
C GLY A 140 -14.98 -13.75 -2.31
N SER A 141 -15.17 -13.66 -1.00
CA SER A 141 -15.46 -12.38 -0.30
C SER A 141 -14.29 -11.96 0.58
N GLU A 142 -14.08 -10.65 0.72
CA GLU A 142 -13.04 -10.06 1.57
C GLU A 142 -13.14 -10.53 3.02
N LEU A 143 -14.36 -10.57 3.56
CA LEU A 143 -14.61 -11.03 4.93
C LEU A 143 -14.28 -12.52 5.13
N ALA A 144 -14.51 -13.37 4.13
CA ALA A 144 -14.14 -14.79 4.21
C ALA A 144 -12.63 -14.98 4.22
N VAL A 145 -11.90 -14.24 3.37
CA VAL A 145 -10.42 -14.26 3.37
C VAL A 145 -9.87 -13.75 4.70
N ARG A 146 -10.41 -12.64 5.22
CA ARG A 146 -10.01 -12.10 6.54
C ARG A 146 -10.27 -13.10 7.66
N LYS A 147 -11.44 -13.75 7.66
CA LYS A 147 -11.79 -14.77 8.66
C LYS A 147 -10.81 -15.94 8.64
N GLN A 148 -10.58 -16.53 7.47
CA GLN A 148 -9.63 -17.63 7.30
C GLN A 148 -8.21 -17.21 7.72
N ARG A 149 -7.79 -16.01 7.33
CA ARG A 149 -6.49 -15.43 7.70
C ARG A 149 -6.30 -15.38 9.22
N ARG A 150 -7.33 -14.95 9.96
CA ARG A 150 -7.31 -14.91 11.43
C ARG A 150 -7.32 -16.31 12.05
N GLU A 151 -8.12 -17.24 11.51
CA GLU A 151 -8.16 -18.64 11.97
C GLU A 151 -6.82 -19.35 11.81
N CYS A 152 -6.07 -19.04 10.74
CA CYS A 152 -4.71 -19.53 10.51
C CYS A 152 -3.62 -18.74 11.26
N ASN A 153 -3.98 -17.77 12.11
CA ASN A 153 -3.02 -16.88 12.79
C ASN A 153 -2.04 -16.15 11.84
N ILE A 154 -2.49 -15.82 10.63
CA ILE A 154 -1.74 -15.02 9.67
C ILE A 154 -2.09 -13.54 9.91
N ILE A 155 -1.45 -12.95 10.91
CA ILE A 155 -1.65 -11.54 11.28
C ILE A 155 -0.38 -10.73 11.00
N PRO A 156 -0.49 -9.43 10.67
CA PRO A 156 0.69 -8.60 10.53
C PRO A 156 1.29 -8.30 11.91
N PHE A 157 2.58 -7.97 11.91
CA PHE A 157 3.30 -7.49 13.09
C PHE A 157 3.59 -6.00 12.98
N VAL A 158 3.64 -5.33 14.14
CA VAL A 158 3.96 -3.91 14.26
C VAL A 158 5.45 -3.77 14.43
N LYS A 159 6.09 -3.00 13.53
CA LYS A 159 7.52 -2.73 13.53
C LYS A 159 7.82 -1.24 13.64
N GLN A 160 8.89 -0.92 14.36
CA GLN A 160 9.34 0.46 14.55
C GLN A 160 10.32 0.89 13.45
N ILE A 161 10.32 2.19 13.18
CA ILE A 161 11.30 2.88 12.33
C ILE A 161 12.26 3.61 13.27
N ASP A 162 13.48 3.11 13.33
CA ASP A 162 14.47 3.48 14.35
C ASP A 162 15.70 4.20 13.79
N THR A 163 15.80 4.36 12.47
CA THR A 163 16.96 4.89 11.71
C THR A 163 18.25 4.06 11.77
N VAL A 164 18.33 3.05 12.64
CA VAL A 164 19.57 2.29 12.95
C VAL A 164 19.42 0.77 12.74
N ALA A 165 18.32 0.32 12.14
CA ALA A 165 18.06 -1.07 11.79
C ALA A 165 18.20 -2.05 12.97
N GLY A 166 17.70 -1.65 14.14
CA GLY A 166 17.71 -2.44 15.38
C GLY A 166 19.01 -2.34 16.19
N GLY A 167 19.96 -1.47 15.79
CA GLY A 167 21.21 -1.28 16.52
C GLY A 167 21.03 -0.65 17.91
N TRP A 168 19.96 0.15 18.09
CA TRP A 168 19.60 0.79 19.36
C TRP A 168 18.08 0.77 19.54
N PRO A 169 17.58 0.73 20.79
CA PRO A 169 16.16 0.86 21.06
C PRO A 169 15.62 2.20 20.53
N ALA A 170 14.56 2.14 19.72
CA ALA A 170 13.87 3.34 19.26
C ALA A 170 13.11 3.98 20.42
N SER A 171 13.31 5.28 20.63
CA SER A 171 12.43 6.09 21.47
C SER A 171 11.22 6.61 20.71
N THR A 172 11.18 6.43 19.38
CA THR A 172 10.13 6.93 18.48
C THR A 172 9.01 5.91 18.30
N ASN A 173 7.78 6.39 18.29
CA ASN A 173 6.59 5.57 18.06
C ASN A 173 6.15 5.62 16.60
N TYR A 174 7.13 5.55 15.70
CA TYR A 174 6.92 5.56 14.25
C TYR A 174 6.84 4.13 13.72
N LEU A 175 5.66 3.71 13.30
CA LEU A 175 5.28 2.30 13.15
C LEU A 175 4.81 1.96 11.73
N TYR A 176 5.01 0.71 11.33
CA TYR A 176 4.40 0.12 10.14
C TYR A 176 4.05 -1.36 10.40
N LEU A 177 3.13 -1.89 9.60
CA LEU A 177 2.70 -3.29 9.63
C LEU A 177 3.44 -4.12 8.59
N THR A 178 3.83 -5.34 8.94
CA THR A 178 4.40 -6.29 8.00
C THR A 178 4.07 -7.73 8.35
N TYR A 179 3.85 -8.56 7.34
CA TYR A 179 3.74 -10.01 7.52
C TYR A 179 5.10 -10.72 7.54
N ASN A 180 6.18 -10.01 7.16
CA ASN A 180 7.54 -10.54 7.10
C ASN A 180 8.27 -10.36 8.44
N ALA A 181 7.60 -10.69 9.54
CA ALA A 181 8.11 -10.58 10.90
C ALA A 181 7.56 -11.71 11.80
N THR A 182 8.06 -11.79 13.02
CA THR A 182 7.70 -12.84 13.99
C THR A 182 7.22 -12.30 15.35
N THR A 183 7.47 -11.02 15.63
CA THR A 183 7.12 -10.36 16.91
C THR A 183 6.76 -8.90 16.66
N HIS A 184 6.00 -8.29 17.56
CA HIS A 184 5.79 -6.85 17.60
C HIS A 184 6.97 -6.16 18.28
N ASP A 185 7.28 -4.92 17.89
CA ASP A 185 8.30 -4.09 18.56
C ASP A 185 7.71 -3.24 19.70
N VAL A 186 6.39 -3.19 19.82
CA VAL A 186 5.67 -2.42 20.86
C VAL A 186 4.62 -3.28 21.55
N GLU A 187 4.27 -2.90 22.78
CA GLU A 187 3.18 -3.53 23.55
C GLU A 187 1.83 -2.83 23.30
N PHE A 188 0.71 -3.43 23.73
CA PHE A 188 -0.66 -2.95 23.42
C PHE A 188 -1.51 -2.81 24.67
N ASN A 189 -0.95 -2.16 25.70
CA ASN A 189 -1.48 -2.22 27.07
C ASN A 189 -2.32 -0.99 27.44
N GLU A 190 -2.36 0.02 26.56
CA GLU A 190 -2.99 1.32 26.81
C GLU A 190 -4.20 1.52 25.91
N GLN A 191 -5.26 2.11 26.46
CA GLN A 191 -6.37 2.61 25.65
C GLN A 191 -5.98 3.94 25.02
N MET A 192 -6.13 4.03 23.70
CA MET A 192 -5.82 5.22 22.91
C MET A 192 -6.98 5.59 21.99
N ILE A 193 -7.01 6.84 21.56
CA ILE A 193 -7.99 7.35 20.59
C ILE A 193 -7.34 7.39 19.21
N MET A 194 -7.92 6.69 18.24
CA MET A 194 -7.44 6.69 16.87
C MET A 194 -7.99 7.88 16.08
N VAL A 195 -7.09 8.60 15.42
CA VAL A 195 -7.39 9.64 14.42
C VAL A 195 -6.95 9.11 13.05
N ILE A 196 -7.89 9.08 12.12
CA ILE A 196 -7.65 8.63 10.75
C ILE A 196 -7.35 9.85 9.88
N GLY A 197 -6.21 9.80 9.18
CA GLY A 197 -5.74 10.91 8.34
C GLY A 197 -6.52 11.10 7.05
N SER A 198 -6.06 12.07 6.27
CA SER A 198 -6.65 12.44 4.97
C SER A 198 -6.19 11.53 3.82
N GLY A 199 -5.10 10.78 4.01
CA GLY A 199 -4.47 9.99 2.95
C GLY A 199 -3.86 10.87 1.85
N VAL A 200 -3.83 10.36 0.62
CA VAL A 200 -3.20 11.06 -0.50
C VAL A 200 -3.94 12.33 -0.90
N TYR A 201 -3.20 13.42 -1.05
CA TYR A 201 -3.73 14.65 -1.62
C TYR A 201 -4.21 14.46 -3.06
N ARG A 202 -5.35 15.05 -3.36
CA ARG A 202 -6.01 15.04 -4.67
C ARG A 202 -6.78 16.34 -4.85
N ILE A 203 -7.20 16.67 -6.08
CA ILE A 203 -7.94 17.91 -6.30
C ILE A 203 -9.26 17.86 -5.54
N GLY A 204 -9.44 18.77 -4.57
CA GLY A 204 -10.60 18.81 -3.66
C GLY A 204 -10.40 18.10 -2.32
N SER A 205 -9.23 17.50 -2.07
CA SER A 205 -8.80 17.03 -0.75
C SER A 205 -7.31 17.26 -0.57
N SER A 206 -6.96 18.33 0.16
CA SER A 206 -5.58 18.77 0.35
C SER A 206 -5.28 19.00 1.84
N VAL A 207 -4.36 19.93 2.12
CA VAL A 207 -3.77 20.20 3.43
C VAL A 207 -4.80 20.59 4.50
N GLU A 208 -5.96 21.13 4.10
CA GLU A 208 -7.04 21.49 5.01
C GLU A 208 -7.52 20.30 5.86
N PHE A 209 -7.54 19.09 5.30
CA PHE A 209 -7.94 17.88 6.03
C PHE A 209 -6.84 17.39 6.97
N ASP A 210 -5.57 17.60 6.61
CA ASP A 210 -4.45 17.32 7.51
C ASP A 210 -4.46 18.28 8.70
N TRP A 211 -4.75 19.56 8.46
CA TRP A 211 -4.88 20.57 9.50
C TRP A 211 -5.96 20.20 10.53
N CYS A 212 -7.11 19.69 10.07
CA CYS A 212 -8.16 19.19 10.97
C CYS A 212 -7.70 17.99 11.81
N ALA A 213 -6.97 17.05 11.21
CA ALA A 213 -6.46 15.88 11.92
C ALA A 213 -5.42 16.28 12.99
N VAL A 214 -4.48 17.16 12.64
CA VAL A 214 -3.48 17.70 13.57
C VAL A 214 -4.13 18.50 14.69
N GLY A 215 -5.13 19.33 14.37
CA GLY A 215 -5.92 20.05 15.38
C GLY A 215 -6.58 19.09 16.38
N CYS A 216 -7.19 18.00 15.90
CA CYS A 216 -7.77 16.97 16.74
C CYS A 216 -6.72 16.29 17.66
N LEU A 217 -5.57 15.89 17.11
CA LEU A 217 -4.48 15.27 17.88
C LEU A 217 -3.99 16.19 19.00
N ARG A 218 -3.79 17.47 18.70
CA ARG A 218 -3.33 18.47 19.68
C ARG A 218 -4.36 18.71 20.78
N GLU A 219 -5.64 18.79 20.45
CA GLU A 219 -6.67 18.93 21.47
C GLU A 219 -6.83 17.67 22.34
N LEU A 220 -6.74 16.48 21.75
CA LEU A 220 -6.72 15.24 22.52
C LEU A 220 -5.52 15.18 23.49
N ARG A 221 -4.35 15.63 23.04
CA ARG A 221 -3.15 15.77 23.89
C ARG A 221 -3.36 16.79 25.02
N ASN A 222 -3.97 17.95 24.74
CA ASN A 222 -4.32 18.95 25.76
C ASN A 222 -5.27 18.37 26.83
N LEU A 223 -6.16 17.47 26.43
CA LEU A 223 -7.08 16.74 27.31
C LEU A 223 -6.42 15.54 28.03
N GLY A 224 -5.11 15.35 27.88
CA GLY A 224 -4.36 14.25 28.48
C GLY A 224 -4.71 12.87 27.92
N LYS A 225 -5.25 12.81 26.69
CA LYS A 225 -5.60 11.56 26.01
C LYS A 225 -4.45 11.07 25.14
N LYS A 226 -4.21 9.75 25.17
CA LYS A 226 -3.27 9.07 24.29
C LYS A 226 -3.86 8.87 22.91
N THR A 227 -3.05 9.07 21.87
CA THR A 227 -3.51 9.16 20.49
C THR A 227 -2.78 8.20 19.55
N ILE A 228 -3.53 7.61 18.62
CA ILE A 228 -2.99 6.86 17.49
C ILE A 228 -3.30 7.64 16.22
N MET A 229 -2.30 7.93 15.39
CA MET A 229 -2.48 8.48 14.06
C MET A 229 -2.29 7.40 13.00
N VAL A 230 -3.20 7.30 12.03
CA VAL A 230 -3.05 6.42 10.86
C VAL A 230 -3.11 7.27 9.59
N ASN A 231 -1.99 7.38 8.87
CA ASN A 231 -1.90 8.10 7.62
C ASN A 231 -0.71 7.60 6.78
N TYR A 232 -0.67 7.93 5.49
CA TYR A 232 0.36 7.44 4.57
C TYR A 232 0.88 8.50 3.58
N ASN A 233 0.52 9.77 3.80
CA ASN A 233 0.97 10.87 2.97
C ASN A 233 2.26 11.47 3.55
N PRO A 234 3.41 11.35 2.86
CA PRO A 234 4.70 11.77 3.40
C PRO A 234 4.88 13.30 3.45
N GLU A 235 3.99 14.07 2.82
CA GLU A 235 4.09 15.53 2.77
C GLU A 235 3.51 16.21 4.02
N THR A 236 2.90 15.46 4.95
CA THR A 236 1.96 16.04 5.92
C THR A 236 2.44 16.01 7.36
N VAL A 237 2.04 17.04 8.11
CA VAL A 237 2.42 17.21 9.52
C VAL A 237 1.84 16.10 10.38
N SER A 238 0.66 15.57 10.04
CA SER A 238 0.11 14.42 10.78
C SER A 238 0.96 13.15 10.67
N THR A 239 1.87 13.05 9.71
CA THR A 239 2.84 11.94 9.63
C THR A 239 4.18 12.27 10.27
N ASP A 240 4.28 13.38 11.00
CA ASP A 240 5.37 13.60 11.94
C ASP A 240 5.12 12.79 13.21
N TYR A 241 6.13 12.04 13.65
CA TYR A 241 6.02 11.19 14.83
C TYR A 241 5.87 11.99 16.13
N ASP A 242 6.15 13.30 16.13
CA ASP A 242 5.97 14.19 17.28
C ASP A 242 4.51 14.62 17.51
N GLU A 243 3.61 14.38 16.55
CA GLU A 243 2.20 14.83 16.62
C GLU A 243 1.26 13.80 17.27
N SER A 244 1.67 12.54 17.45
CA SER A 244 0.85 11.51 18.11
C SER A 244 1.66 10.59 19.02
N ASP A 245 1.01 9.89 19.95
CA ASP A 245 1.70 8.92 20.80
C ASP A 245 2.10 7.66 20.01
N ARG A 246 1.33 7.29 18.98
CA ARG A 246 1.69 6.25 18.00
C ARG A 246 1.30 6.67 16.61
N LEU A 247 2.27 6.70 15.71
CA LEU A 247 2.04 6.94 14.29
C LEU A 247 2.17 5.63 13.52
N TYR A 248 1.08 5.16 12.92
CA TYR A 248 1.12 4.09 11.93
C TYR A 248 1.15 4.69 10.53
N PHE A 249 2.30 4.53 9.84
CA PHE A 249 2.46 4.91 8.45
C PHE A 249 1.87 3.83 7.54
N GLU A 250 0.54 3.79 7.49
CA GLU A 250 -0.21 2.66 6.97
C GLU A 250 -1.40 3.05 6.11
N GLU A 251 -1.83 2.07 5.30
CA GLU A 251 -2.98 2.22 4.41
C GLU A 251 -4.26 2.48 5.21
N ILE A 252 -5.05 3.47 4.79
CA ILE A 252 -6.38 3.71 5.36
C ILE A 252 -7.39 2.83 4.62
N SER A 253 -7.42 1.55 4.98
CA SER A 253 -8.37 0.56 4.47
C SER A 253 -9.10 -0.13 5.62
N PHE A 254 -10.26 -0.74 5.34
CA PHE A 254 -10.98 -1.55 6.34
C PHE A 254 -10.08 -2.65 6.92
N GLU A 255 -9.33 -3.34 6.07
CA GLU A 255 -8.43 -4.41 6.51
C GLU A 255 -7.37 -3.92 7.49
N THR A 256 -6.67 -2.84 7.12
CA THR A 256 -5.54 -2.31 7.88
C THR A 256 -5.99 -1.63 9.17
N VAL A 257 -7.03 -0.80 9.12
CA VAL A 257 -7.57 -0.12 10.31
C VAL A 257 -8.11 -1.13 11.33
N MET A 258 -8.66 -2.26 10.88
CA MET A 258 -9.11 -3.33 11.77
C MET A 258 -7.98 -4.25 12.27
N ASP A 259 -6.80 -4.18 11.66
CA ASP A 259 -5.59 -4.91 12.11
C ASP A 259 -4.81 -4.10 13.17
N ILE A 260 -4.95 -2.77 13.18
CA ILE A 260 -4.42 -1.84 14.19
C ILE A 260 -5.34 -1.83 15.42
#